data_AF-A0A4R5G942-F1
#
_entry.id   AF-A0A4R5G942-F1
#
_cell.length_a   1.000
_cell.length_b   1.000
_cell.length_c   1.000
_cell.angle_alpha   90.00
_cell.angle_beta   90.00
_cell.angle_gamma   90.00
#
_symmetry.space_group_name_H-M   'P 1'
#
loop_
_entity.id
_entity.type
_entity.pdbx_description
1 polymer ?
#
loop_
_entity_poly.entity_id
_entity_poly.type
_entity_poly.pdbx_seq_one_letter_code
_entity_poly.pdbx_strand_id
1 'polypeptide(L)'
;MSSPLPPSTPAIRHEHVFVLQKVQPALLGLMDGSVSTLAPIFATAGLTGKPIDAFFVGLAASLGAGISMGLAEALSDDGKVSGRGTPLGRGLITGLATVLGGMLHTLPFLLPDLKAALTLAYVVVILELLAIALIRWKYMRSPLGQTIFQVIVGGAVVFGVGVWLGRLGAVG
;
A
#
# COMPACT_ATOMS: atom_id res chain seq x y z
N MET A 1 32.69 22.87 20.24
CA MET A 1 32.87 23.03 18.78
C MET A 1 32.63 21.67 18.14
N SER A 2 31.45 21.45 17.59
CA SER A 2 31.15 20.25 16.79
C SER A 2 31.90 20.37 15.47
N SER A 3 32.83 19.45 15.20
CA SER A 3 33.51 19.37 13.92
C SER A 3 32.50 19.35 12.77
N PRO A 4 32.73 20.07 11.67
CA PRO A 4 31.84 20.01 10.50
C PRO A 4 31.78 18.56 10.03
N LEU A 5 30.56 18.05 9.82
CA LEU A 5 30.34 16.71 9.28
C LEU A 5 31.10 16.59 7.94
N PRO A 6 31.81 15.47 7.71
CA PRO A 6 32.53 15.29 6.45
C PRO A 6 31.55 15.36 5.28
N PRO A 7 31.96 15.98 4.15
CA PRO A 7 31.10 16.10 2.98
C PRO A 7 30.66 14.72 2.49
N SER A 8 29.35 14.54 2.29
CA SER A 8 28.80 13.29 1.77
C SER A 8 29.31 13.02 0.35
N THR A 9 29.85 11.82 0.14
CA THR A 9 30.31 11.36 -1.18
C THR A 9 29.17 11.44 -2.21
N PRO A 10 29.45 11.75 -3.50
CA PRO A 10 28.42 11.82 -4.53
C PRO A 10 27.49 10.61 -4.56
N ALA A 11 28.00 9.39 -4.39
CA ALA A 11 27.20 8.16 -4.35
C ALA A 11 26.11 8.17 -3.25
N ILE A 12 26.47 8.60 -2.03
CA ILE A 12 25.54 8.69 -0.87
C ILE A 12 24.45 9.72 -1.15
N ARG A 13 24.80 10.83 -1.82
CA ARG A 13 23.84 11.88 -2.19
C ARG A 13 22.82 11.37 -3.23
N HIS A 14 23.27 10.62 -4.23
CA HIS A 14 22.38 10.04 -5.24
C HIS A 14 21.44 8.99 -4.64
N GLU A 15 21.94 8.12 -3.76
CA GLU A 15 21.12 7.14 -3.05
C GLU A 15 20.06 7.82 -2.17
N HIS A 16 20.44 8.84 -1.39
CA HIS A 16 19.51 9.57 -0.55
C HIS A 16 18.41 10.26 -1.35
N VAL A 17 18.76 10.92 -2.46
CA VAL A 17 17.79 11.56 -3.36
C VAL A 17 16.85 10.53 -3.99
N PHE A 18 17.38 9.40 -4.45
CA PHE A 18 16.55 8.33 -5.01
C PHE A 18 15.55 7.78 -3.98
N VAL A 19 16.01 7.50 -2.77
CA VAL A 19 15.17 6.99 -1.69
C VAL A 19 14.08 8.00 -1.33
N LEU A 20 14.44 9.26 -1.15
CA LEU A 20 13.53 10.32 -0.74
C LEU A 20 12.46 10.64 -1.81
N GLN A 21 12.86 10.67 -3.08
CA GLN A 21 11.99 11.14 -4.17
C GLN A 21 11.21 10.03 -4.88
N LYS A 22 11.68 8.77 -4.78
CA LYS A 22 11.09 7.63 -5.51
C LYS A 22 10.61 6.54 -4.57
N VAL A 23 11.49 6.08 -3.68
CA VAL A 23 11.18 4.91 -2.83
C VAL A 23 10.17 5.24 -1.75
N GLN A 24 10.31 6.39 -1.07
CA GLN A 24 9.35 6.80 -0.02
C GLN A 24 7.93 7.01 -0.56
N PRO A 25 7.70 7.80 -1.62
CA PRO A 25 6.36 7.98 -2.17
C PRO A 25 5.75 6.64 -2.66
N ALA A 26 6.55 5.79 -3.28
CA ALA A 26 6.08 4.47 -3.74
C ALA A 26 5.72 3.55 -2.57
N LEU A 27 6.54 3.50 -1.51
CA LEU A 27 6.25 2.71 -0.31
C LEU A 27 4.99 3.20 0.40
N LEU A 28 4.82 4.53 0.50
CA LEU A 28 3.62 5.14 1.07
C LEU A 28 2.37 4.70 0.30
N GLY A 29 2.41 4.80 -1.04
CA GLY A 29 1.29 4.38 -1.87
C GLY A 29 1.01 2.89 -1.77
N LEU A 30 2.03 2.03 -1.90
CA LEU A 30 1.88 0.58 -1.77
C LEU A 30 1.26 0.18 -0.43
N MET A 31 1.71 0.78 0.67
CA MET A 31 1.14 0.51 2.00
C MET A 31 -0.32 0.91 2.11
N ASP A 32 -0.66 2.10 1.63
CA ASP A 32 -2.04 2.59 1.67
C ASP A 32 -2.97 1.71 0.83
N GLY A 33 -2.58 1.44 -0.42
CA GLY A 33 -3.34 0.59 -1.32
C GLY A 33 -3.51 -0.83 -0.79
N SER A 34 -2.43 -1.46 -0.33
CA SER A 34 -2.47 -2.86 0.12
C SER A 34 -3.31 -3.08 1.37
N VAL A 35 -3.46 -2.05 2.21
CA VAL A 35 -4.17 -2.18 3.50
C VAL A 35 -5.59 -1.65 3.40
N SER A 36 -5.81 -0.47 2.81
CA SER A 36 -7.11 0.21 2.81
C SER A 36 -8.21 -0.53 2.04
N THR A 37 -7.84 -1.32 1.02
CA THR A 37 -8.79 -2.03 0.16
C THR A 37 -9.19 -3.41 0.69
N LEU A 38 -8.46 -3.97 1.66
CA LEU A 38 -8.75 -5.31 2.21
C LEU A 38 -10.15 -5.37 2.84
N ALA A 39 -10.47 -4.42 3.71
CA ALA A 39 -11.76 -4.40 4.41
C ALA A 39 -12.96 -4.42 3.46
N PRO A 40 -13.10 -3.48 2.50
CA PRO A 40 -14.25 -3.49 1.59
C PRO A 40 -14.29 -4.74 0.71
N ILE A 41 -13.16 -5.23 0.18
CA ILE A 41 -13.12 -6.42 -0.69
C ILE A 41 -13.61 -7.66 0.07
N PHE A 42 -13.04 -7.94 1.24
CA PHE A 42 -13.39 -9.14 2.01
C PHE A 42 -14.80 -9.05 2.61
N ALA A 43 -15.26 -7.84 2.97
CA ALA A 43 -16.64 -7.62 3.37
C ALA A 43 -17.59 -7.95 2.21
N THR A 44 -17.37 -7.37 1.01
CA THR A 44 -18.21 -7.64 -0.16
C THR A 44 -18.19 -9.12 -0.55
N ALA A 45 -17.02 -9.74 -0.60
CA ALA A 45 -16.90 -11.17 -0.90
C ALA A 45 -17.68 -12.05 0.08
N GLY A 46 -17.66 -11.70 1.37
CA GLY A 46 -18.42 -12.39 2.42
C GLY A 46 -19.93 -12.15 2.34
N LEU A 47 -20.35 -10.93 1.99
CA LEU A 47 -21.76 -10.54 1.91
C LEU A 47 -22.47 -11.10 0.68
N THR A 48 -21.85 -10.94 -0.49
CA THR A 48 -22.50 -11.27 -1.76
C THR A 48 -22.30 -12.72 -2.15
N GLY A 49 -21.24 -13.36 -1.64
CA GLY A 49 -20.79 -14.67 -2.09
C GLY A 49 -20.35 -14.68 -3.57
N LYS A 50 -20.22 -13.51 -4.21
CA LYS A 50 -19.91 -13.35 -5.63
C LYS A 50 -18.53 -12.69 -5.77
N PRO A 51 -17.53 -13.41 -6.30
CA PRO A 51 -16.18 -12.86 -6.46
C PRO A 51 -16.17 -11.59 -7.30
N ILE A 52 -16.94 -11.55 -8.39
CA ILE A 52 -16.95 -10.41 -9.31
C ILE A 52 -17.41 -9.10 -8.65
N ASP A 53 -18.31 -9.18 -7.66
CA ASP A 53 -18.76 -7.99 -6.91
C ASP A 53 -17.60 -7.43 -6.07
N ALA A 54 -16.83 -8.32 -5.42
CA ALA A 54 -15.64 -7.95 -4.66
C ALA A 54 -14.54 -7.39 -5.57
N PHE A 55 -14.40 -7.90 -6.80
CA PHE A 55 -13.49 -7.34 -7.81
C PHE A 55 -13.84 -5.88 -8.14
N PHE A 56 -15.10 -5.58 -8.45
CA PHE A 56 -15.50 -4.21 -8.79
C PHE A 56 -15.39 -3.25 -7.61
N VAL A 57 -15.72 -3.71 -6.41
CA VAL A 57 -15.51 -2.92 -5.18
C VAL A 57 -14.02 -2.66 -4.95
N GLY A 58 -13.17 -3.68 -5.10
CA GLY A 58 -11.72 -3.53 -4.97
C GLY A 58 -11.12 -2.60 -6.02
N LEU A 59 -11.58 -2.69 -7.27
CA LEU A 59 -11.18 -1.79 -8.35
C LEU A 59 -11.57 -0.33 -8.04
N ALA A 60 -12.82 -0.10 -7.62
CA ALA A 60 -13.31 1.22 -7.26
C ALA A 60 -12.53 1.80 -6.06
N ALA A 61 -12.30 0.99 -5.03
CA ALA A 61 -11.53 1.39 -3.84
C ALA A 61 -10.08 1.72 -4.20
N SER A 62 -9.41 0.89 -5.00
CA SER A 62 -8.02 1.09 -5.42
C SER A 62 -7.84 2.35 -6.26
N LEU A 63 -8.73 2.59 -7.23
CA LEU A 63 -8.70 3.79 -8.06
C LEU A 63 -9.00 5.06 -7.26
N GLY A 64 -10.03 5.01 -6.40
CA GLY A 64 -10.39 6.14 -5.53
C GLY A 64 -9.26 6.50 -4.56
N ALA A 65 -8.68 5.50 -3.89
CA ALA A 65 -7.54 5.68 -3.00
C ALA A 65 -6.33 6.23 -3.78
N GLY A 66 -6.01 5.70 -4.95
CA GLY A 66 -4.88 6.15 -5.75
C GLY A 66 -4.98 7.60 -6.22
N ILE A 67 -6.16 8.03 -6.65
CA ILE A 67 -6.41 9.44 -7.01
C ILE A 67 -6.26 10.32 -5.76
N SER A 68 -6.89 9.94 -4.65
CA SER A 68 -6.86 10.71 -3.40
C SER A 68 -5.43 10.86 -2.85
N MET A 69 -4.71 9.75 -2.74
CA MET A 69 -3.34 9.71 -2.24
C MET A 69 -2.36 10.44 -3.16
N GLY A 70 -2.49 10.26 -4.48
CA GLY A 70 -1.65 10.95 -5.45
C GLY A 70 -1.81 12.46 -5.38
N LEU A 71 -3.05 12.95 -5.24
CA LEU A 71 -3.33 14.37 -5.06
C LEU A 71 -2.82 14.88 -3.70
N ALA A 72 -3.06 14.14 -2.62
CA ALA A 72 -2.59 14.50 -1.29
C ALA A 72 -1.06 14.64 -1.24
N GLU A 73 -0.34 13.70 -1.85
CA GLU A 73 1.13 13.77 -1.94
C GLU A 73 1.59 14.94 -2.82
N ALA A 74 0.95 15.17 -3.97
CA ALA A 74 1.29 16.29 -4.86
C ALA A 74 1.01 17.66 -4.23
N LEU A 75 0.06 17.76 -3.30
CA LEU A 75 -0.26 19.01 -2.62
C LEU A 75 0.51 19.20 -1.30
N SER A 76 1.25 18.18 -0.85
CA SER A 76 1.90 18.21 0.46
C SER A 76 3.03 19.25 0.58
N ASP A 77 3.86 19.42 -0.45
CA ASP A 77 4.88 20.47 -0.54
C ASP A 77 5.40 20.66 -1.98
N ASP A 78 6.11 21.76 -2.23
CA ASP A 78 6.67 22.11 -3.56
C ASP A 78 8.06 21.52 -3.84
N GLY A 79 8.62 20.75 -2.90
CA GLY A 79 9.92 20.11 -2.98
C GLY A 79 11.13 21.00 -2.73
N LYS A 80 10.97 22.34 -2.68
CA LYS A 80 12.12 23.28 -2.62
C LYS A 80 12.83 23.25 -1.27
N VAL A 81 12.05 23.11 -0.19
CA VAL A 81 12.56 23.05 1.18
C VAL A 81 12.83 21.61 1.61
N SER A 82 11.93 20.69 1.25
CA SER A 82 11.97 19.29 1.70
C SER A 82 13.00 18.44 0.93
N GLY A 83 13.38 18.85 -0.29
CA GLY A 83 14.22 18.07 -1.19
C GLY A 83 13.54 16.82 -1.78
N ARG A 84 12.24 16.64 -1.53
CA ARG A 84 11.45 15.45 -1.93
C ARG A 84 11.15 15.38 -3.43
N GLY A 85 11.62 16.35 -4.22
CA GLY A 85 11.48 16.36 -5.68
C GLY A 85 10.18 17.02 -6.11
N THR A 86 9.83 16.88 -7.39
CA THR A 86 8.70 17.61 -7.97
C THR A 86 7.36 17.09 -7.43
N PRO A 87 6.38 17.98 -7.15
CA PRO A 87 5.11 17.57 -6.55
C PRO A 87 4.33 16.61 -7.44
N LEU A 88 4.25 16.91 -8.74
CA LEU A 88 3.60 16.05 -9.73
C LEU A 88 4.29 14.68 -9.82
N GLY A 89 5.62 14.63 -9.78
CA GLY A 89 6.37 13.37 -9.86
C GLY A 89 6.10 12.47 -8.66
N ARG A 90 6.05 13.03 -7.45
CA ARG A 90 5.70 12.29 -6.23
C ARG A 90 4.26 11.83 -6.25
N GLY A 91 3.33 12.72 -6.60
CA GLY A 91 1.91 12.39 -6.67
C GLY A 91 1.61 11.25 -7.63
N LEU A 92 2.23 11.25 -8.82
CA LEU A 92 2.11 10.14 -9.77
C LEU A 92 2.66 8.83 -9.20
N ILE A 93 3.84 8.86 -8.56
CA ILE A 93 4.44 7.67 -7.97
C ILE A 93 3.56 7.11 -6.86
N THR A 94 3.12 7.95 -5.93
CA THR A 94 2.25 7.54 -4.82
C THR A 94 0.93 7.01 -5.33
N GLY A 95 0.25 7.74 -6.21
CA GLY A 95 -1.06 7.33 -6.71
C GLY A 95 -1.01 6.00 -7.47
N LEU A 96 -0.04 5.82 -8.37
CA LEU A 96 0.13 4.54 -9.07
C LEU A 96 0.49 3.40 -8.13
N ALA A 97 1.36 3.66 -7.15
CA ALA A 97 1.71 2.68 -6.14
C ALA A 97 0.51 2.27 -5.27
N THR A 98 -0.38 3.20 -4.92
CA THR A 98 -1.65 2.91 -4.23
C THR A 98 -2.58 2.06 -5.08
N VAL A 99 -2.76 2.39 -6.35
CA VAL A 99 -3.57 1.55 -7.25
C VAL A 99 -2.98 0.14 -7.34
N LEU A 100 -1.66 0.02 -7.53
CA LEU A 100 -1.00 -1.28 -7.62
C LEU A 100 -1.13 -2.08 -6.32
N GLY A 101 -0.94 -1.44 -5.16
CA GLY A 101 -1.10 -2.08 -3.86
C GLY A 101 -2.52 -2.62 -3.63
N GLY A 102 -3.55 -1.88 -4.04
CA GLY A 102 -4.94 -2.34 -3.91
C GLY A 102 -5.35 -3.38 -4.97
N MET A 103 -4.81 -3.30 -6.18
CA MET A 103 -5.24 -4.14 -7.29
C MET A 103 -4.70 -5.56 -7.23
N LEU A 104 -3.48 -5.78 -6.75
CA LEU A 104 -2.82 -7.08 -6.79
C LEU A 104 -3.66 -8.17 -6.08
N HIS A 105 -4.12 -7.93 -4.85
CA HIS A 105 -5.04 -8.84 -4.14
C HIS A 105 -6.53 -8.72 -4.56
N THR A 106 -6.87 -7.74 -5.41
CA THR A 106 -8.20 -7.63 -6.05
C THR A 106 -8.32 -8.56 -7.26
N LEU A 107 -7.24 -8.73 -8.04
CA LEU A 107 -7.24 -9.55 -9.26
C LEU A 107 -7.73 -11.00 -9.09
N PRO A 108 -7.44 -11.71 -7.98
CA PRO A 108 -7.96 -13.06 -7.72
C PRO A 108 -9.48 -13.18 -7.77
N PHE A 109 -10.21 -12.09 -7.51
CA PHE A 109 -11.67 -12.06 -7.54
C PHE A 109 -12.28 -12.04 -8.96
N LEU A 110 -11.44 -12.05 -10.00
CA LEU A 110 -11.86 -12.39 -11.36
C LEU A 110 -12.15 -13.89 -11.52
N LEU A 111 -11.67 -14.74 -10.61
CA LEU A 111 -11.98 -16.16 -10.62
C LEU A 111 -13.45 -16.38 -10.25
N PRO A 112 -14.17 -17.29 -10.94
CA PRO A 112 -15.58 -17.55 -10.66
C PRO A 112 -15.80 -18.31 -9.35
N ASP A 113 -14.81 -19.07 -8.88
CA ASP A 113 -14.89 -19.81 -7.62
C ASP A 113 -14.40 -18.94 -6.44
N LEU A 114 -15.30 -18.71 -5.48
CA LEU A 114 -15.02 -17.84 -4.33
C LEU A 114 -13.92 -18.39 -3.41
N LYS A 115 -13.85 -19.70 -3.21
CA LYS A 115 -12.84 -20.29 -2.33
C LYS A 115 -11.44 -20.17 -2.96
N ALA A 116 -11.32 -20.39 -4.26
CA ALA A 116 -10.11 -20.20 -5.02
C ALA A 116 -9.69 -18.72 -5.03
N ALA A 117 -10.65 -17.80 -5.29
CA ALA A 117 -10.42 -16.36 -5.24
C ALA A 117 -9.88 -15.90 -3.88
N LEU A 118 -10.54 -16.30 -2.79
CA LEU A 118 -10.12 -15.96 -1.42
C LEU A 118 -8.74 -16.54 -1.08
N THR A 119 -8.51 -17.82 -1.41
CA THR A 119 -7.23 -18.49 -1.12
C THR A 119 -6.09 -17.77 -1.84
N LEU A 120 -6.26 -17.47 -3.13
CA LEU A 120 -5.25 -16.75 -3.90
C LEU A 120 -5.08 -15.32 -3.41
N ALA A 121 -6.16 -14.60 -3.07
CA ALA A 121 -6.09 -13.27 -2.47
C ALA A 121 -5.27 -13.27 -1.17
N TYR A 122 -5.47 -14.24 -0.27
CA TYR A 122 -4.66 -14.34 0.96
C TYR A 122 -3.18 -14.55 0.67
N VAL A 123 -2.84 -15.41 -0.29
CA VAL A 123 -1.45 -15.63 -0.71
C VAL A 123 -0.86 -14.33 -1.26
N VAL A 124 -1.58 -13.63 -2.13
CA VAL A 124 -1.14 -12.37 -2.71
C VAL A 124 -0.91 -11.31 -1.61
N VAL A 125 -1.83 -11.15 -0.67
CA VAL A 125 -1.66 -10.22 0.47
C VAL A 125 -0.40 -10.54 1.26
N ILE A 126 -0.14 -11.81 1.59
CA ILE A 126 1.08 -12.18 2.30
C ILE A 126 2.34 -11.78 1.51
N LEU A 127 2.36 -12.03 0.20
CA LEU A 127 3.48 -11.67 -0.67
C LEU A 127 3.66 -10.15 -0.80
N GLU A 128 2.57 -9.39 -0.94
CA GLU A 128 2.57 -7.92 -0.96
C GLU A 128 3.18 -7.35 0.32
N LEU A 129 2.68 -7.79 1.47
CA LEU A 129 3.12 -7.32 2.78
C LEU A 129 4.59 -7.67 3.05
N LEU A 130 5.05 -8.86 2.64
CA LEU A 130 6.46 -9.24 2.69
C LEU A 130 7.31 -8.37 1.75
N ALA A 131 6.86 -8.14 0.52
CA ALA A 131 7.58 -7.29 -0.43
C ALA A 131 7.73 -5.86 0.11
N ILE A 132 6.65 -5.27 0.65
CA ILE A 132 6.67 -3.95 1.29
C ILE A 132 7.65 -3.93 2.47
N ALA A 133 7.61 -4.95 3.33
CA ALA A 133 8.53 -5.05 4.46
C ALA A 133 10.00 -5.15 4.03
N LEU A 134 10.29 -5.92 2.97
CA LEU A 134 11.64 -6.06 2.41
C LEU A 134 12.14 -4.77 1.76
N ILE A 135 11.30 -4.08 0.99
CA ILE A 135 11.64 -2.78 0.40
C ILE A 135 11.89 -1.76 1.51
N ARG A 136 11.03 -1.70 2.53
CA ARG A 136 11.21 -0.80 3.68
C ARG A 136 12.49 -1.12 4.45
N TRP A 137 12.80 -2.38 4.71
CA TRP A 137 14.06 -2.76 5.36
C TRP A 137 15.28 -2.34 4.54
N LYS A 138 15.28 -2.66 3.24
CA LYS A 138 16.41 -2.39 2.34
C LYS A 138 16.70 -0.89 2.20
N TYR A 139 15.67 -0.06 2.04
CA TYR A 139 15.85 1.35 1.68
C TYR A 139 15.59 2.34 2.82
N MET A 140 14.76 2.00 3.81
CA MET A 140 14.45 2.87 4.97
C MET A 140 15.26 2.52 6.21
N ARG A 141 16.12 1.49 6.16
CA ARG A 141 16.93 0.98 7.30
C ARG A 141 16.10 0.76 8.57
N SER A 142 14.81 0.44 8.41
CA SER A 142 13.89 0.21 9.53
C SER A 142 14.17 -1.17 10.15
N PRO A 143 14.02 -1.34 11.48
CA PRO A 143 14.15 -2.66 12.09
C PRO A 143 13.08 -3.61 11.50
N LEU A 144 13.54 -4.69 10.85
CA LEU A 144 12.70 -5.67 10.14
C LEU A 144 11.56 -6.20 11.01
N GLY A 145 11.89 -6.61 12.24
CA GLY A 145 10.91 -7.21 13.15
C GLY A 145 9.75 -6.27 13.47
N GLN A 146 10.03 -4.99 13.68
CA GLN A 146 8.99 -3.99 13.96
C GLN A 146 8.14 -3.69 12.72
N THR A 147 8.78 -3.65 11.54
CA THR A 147 8.07 -3.43 10.26
C THR A 147 7.13 -4.59 9.96
N ILE A 148 7.62 -5.83 10.07
CA ILE A 148 6.84 -7.04 9.85
C ILE A 148 5.68 -7.10 10.85
N PHE A 149 5.96 -6.84 12.14
CA PHE A 149 4.92 -6.81 13.17
C PHE A 149 3.83 -5.78 12.88
N GLN A 150 4.20 -4.53 12.56
CA GLN A 150 3.24 -3.47 12.23
C GLN A 150 2.38 -3.82 11.02
N VAL A 151 3.01 -4.36 9.97
CA VAL A 151 2.33 -4.74 8.73
C VAL A 151 1.37 -5.91 8.96
N ILE A 152 1.78 -6.94 9.70
CA ILE A 152 0.94 -8.09 10.05
C ILE A 152 -0.22 -7.67 10.95
N VAL A 153 0.05 -6.91 12.00
CA VAL A 153 -1.00 -6.47 12.95
C VAL A 153 -1.97 -5.53 12.27
N GLY A 154 -1.48 -4.53 11.52
CA GLY A 154 -2.33 -3.62 10.77
C GLY A 154 -3.21 -4.36 9.76
N GLY A 155 -2.61 -5.25 8.95
CA GLY A 155 -3.35 -6.08 7.99
C GLY A 155 -4.38 -6.99 8.66
N ALA A 156 -4.03 -7.64 9.78
CA ALA A 156 -4.93 -8.52 10.51
C ALA A 156 -6.13 -7.78 11.11
N VAL A 157 -5.92 -6.56 11.63
CA VAL A 157 -7.01 -5.71 12.16
C VAL A 157 -7.97 -5.33 11.04
N VAL A 158 -7.46 -4.82 9.92
CA VAL A 158 -8.31 -4.39 8.80
C VAL A 158 -9.04 -5.58 8.17
N PHE A 159 -8.35 -6.72 8.01
CA PHE A 159 -8.97 -7.96 7.57
C PHE A 159 -10.09 -8.41 8.52
N GLY A 160 -9.84 -8.37 9.83
CA GLY A 160 -10.84 -8.70 10.86
C GLY A 160 -12.08 -7.82 10.78
N VAL A 161 -11.91 -6.52 10.53
CA VAL A 161 -13.02 -5.59 10.28
C VAL A 161 -13.82 -6.01 9.04
N GLY A 162 -13.15 -6.34 7.94
CA GLY A 162 -13.81 -6.80 6.71
C GLY A 162 -14.64 -8.08 6.92
N VAL A 163 -14.07 -9.08 7.58
CA VAL A 163 -14.79 -10.33 7.92
C VAL A 163 -15.97 -10.06 8.84
N TRP A 164 -15.81 -9.19 9.84
CA TRP A 164 -16.87 -8.86 10.78
C TRP A 164 -18.03 -8.12 10.11
N LEU A 165 -17.75 -7.08 9.33
CA LEU A 165 -18.76 -6.38 8.53
C LEU A 165 -19.45 -7.32 7.54
N GLY A 166 -18.68 -8.23 6.94
CA GLY A 166 -19.20 -9.23 6.02
C GLY A 166 -20.18 -10.21 6.66
N ARG A 167 -19.96 -10.56 7.94
CA ARG A 167 -20.90 -11.40 8.71
C ARG A 167 -22.13 -10.63 9.17
N LEU A 168 -21.97 -9.37 9.62
CA LEU A 168 -23.09 -8.56 10.10
C LEU A 168 -24.10 -8.27 9.00
N GLY A 169 -23.65 -7.87 7.82
CA GLY A 169 -24.57 -7.59 6.71
C GLY A 169 -25.18 -8.84 6.07
N ALA A 170 -24.70 -10.04 6.38
CA ALA A 170 -25.29 -11.30 5.93
C ALA A 170 -26.41 -11.81 6.86
N VAL A 171 -26.54 -11.21 8.06
CA VAL A 171 -27.53 -11.59 9.09
C VAL A 171 -28.70 -10.60 9.16
N GLY A 172 -28.59 -9.42 8.53
CA GLY A 172 -29.66 -8.44 8.39
C GLY A 172 -30.38 -8.57 7.04
#